data_AF-M2ZWI6-F1
#
_entry.id   AF-M2ZWI6-F1
#
_cell.length_a   1.000
_cell.length_b   1.000
_cell.length_c   1.000
_cell.angle_alpha   90.00
_cell.angle_beta   90.00
_cell.angle_gamma   90.00
#
_symmetry.space_group_name_H-M   'P 1'
#
loop_
_entity.id
_entity.type
_entity.pdbx_description
1 polymer ?
#
loop_
_entity_poly.entity_id
_entity_poly.type
_entity_poly.pdbx_seq_one_letter_code
_entity_poly.pdbx_strand_id
1 'polypeptide(L)'
;MQATGAESGLDGDLAAAFGVAPAPFTASVPDCRALVETVVPGMRLHLGYGANGMFPYALLSGEGLHIVSEAPTVPLAILRSLVAARTAQERSAPPAA
;
A
#
# COMPACT_ATOMS: atom_id res chain seq x y z
N MET A 1 3.96 -20.73 -21.93
CA MET A 1 4.09 -19.44 -21.22
C MET A 1 4.45 -19.75 -19.79
N GLN A 2 5.63 -19.35 -19.34
CA GLN A 2 6.15 -19.68 -18.02
C GLN A 2 6.05 -18.41 -17.17
N ALA A 3 5.20 -18.44 -16.13
CA ALA A 3 5.16 -17.37 -15.13
C ALA A 3 6.36 -17.56 -14.20
N THR A 4 7.52 -17.04 -14.59
CA THR A 4 8.77 -17.18 -13.84
C THR A 4 8.81 -16.18 -12.69
N GLY A 5 8.08 -16.48 -11.61
CA GLY A 5 8.17 -15.76 -10.33
C GLY A 5 7.58 -14.36 -10.35
N ALA A 6 6.58 -14.12 -9.51
CA ALA A 6 5.88 -12.85 -9.35
C ALA A 6 6.83 -11.63 -9.32
N GLU A 7 6.58 -10.69 -10.22
CA GLU A 7 6.68 -9.22 -10.05
C GLU A 7 7.90 -8.59 -9.36
N SER A 8 9.06 -9.25 -9.29
CA SER A 8 10.30 -8.67 -8.71
C SER A 8 10.69 -7.28 -9.26
N GLY A 9 10.34 -6.98 -10.51
CA GLY A 9 10.47 -5.64 -11.08
C GLY A 9 9.58 -4.61 -10.40
N LEU A 10 8.31 -4.94 -10.15
CA LEU A 10 7.35 -4.04 -9.48
C LEU A 10 7.71 -3.86 -8.00
N ASP A 11 8.18 -4.90 -7.33
CA ASP A 11 8.69 -4.78 -5.95
C ASP A 11 9.90 -3.83 -5.88
N GLY A 12 10.80 -3.90 -6.88
CA GLY A 12 11.91 -2.96 -7.04
C GLY A 12 11.45 -1.54 -7.31
N ASP A 13 10.47 -1.35 -8.19
CA ASP A 13 9.90 -0.04 -8.51
C ASP A 13 9.21 0.59 -7.29
N LEU A 14 8.48 -0.21 -6.50
CA LEU A 14 7.87 0.22 -5.23
C LEU A 14 8.94 0.61 -4.21
N ALA A 15 10.01 -0.19 -4.09
CA ALA A 15 11.12 0.11 -3.19
C ALA A 15 11.78 1.45 -3.54
N ALA A 16 12.04 1.67 -4.84
CA ALA A 16 12.61 2.91 -5.34
C ALA A 16 11.68 4.11 -5.13
N ALA A 17 10.37 3.96 -5.43
CA ALA A 17 9.38 5.02 -5.28
C ALA A 17 9.21 5.49 -3.84
N PHE A 18 9.34 4.57 -2.86
CA PHE A 18 9.23 4.91 -1.44
C PHE A 18 10.57 5.12 -0.74
N GLY A 19 11.70 4.97 -1.44
CA GLY A 19 13.04 5.14 -0.86
C GLY A 19 13.39 4.10 0.21
N VAL A 20 12.93 2.86 0.05
CA VAL A 20 13.14 1.76 1.01
C VAL A 20 13.94 0.61 0.39
N ALA A 21 14.39 -0.33 1.22
CA ALA A 21 15.01 -1.56 0.73
C ALA A 21 13.98 -2.45 -0.02
N PRO A 22 14.38 -3.12 -1.12
CA PRO A 22 13.51 -4.08 -1.79
C PRO A 22 13.06 -5.22 -0.88
N ALA A 23 11.77 -5.53 -0.94
CA ALA A 23 11.14 -6.64 -0.23
C ALA A 23 9.96 -7.16 -1.09
N PRO A 24 9.41 -8.35 -0.85
CA PRO A 24 8.37 -8.95 -1.69
C PRO A 24 6.98 -8.32 -1.46
N PHE A 25 6.84 -7.02 -1.67
CA PHE A 25 5.65 -6.23 -1.36
C PHE A 25 4.38 -6.74 -2.07
N THR A 26 4.48 -7.13 -3.33
CA THR A 26 3.34 -7.65 -4.11
C THR A 26 2.84 -9.01 -3.61
N ALA A 27 3.66 -9.74 -2.82
CA ALA A 27 3.37 -11.09 -2.37
C ALA A 27 3.25 -11.26 -0.83
N SER A 28 3.76 -10.31 -0.03
CA SER A 28 3.91 -10.46 1.41
C SER A 28 3.13 -9.41 2.20
N VAL A 29 2.16 -9.87 2.99
CA VAL A 29 1.41 -9.00 3.90
C VAL A 29 2.31 -8.38 4.98
N PRO A 30 3.21 -9.13 5.66
CA PRO A 30 4.14 -8.53 6.62
C PRO A 30 5.00 -7.41 6.03
N ASP A 31 5.56 -7.60 4.84
CA ASP A 31 6.40 -6.58 4.20
C ASP A 31 5.59 -5.35 3.80
N CYS A 32 4.36 -5.53 3.32
CA CYS A 32 3.42 -4.44 3.08
C CYS A 32 3.07 -3.65 4.36
N ARG A 33 2.90 -4.33 5.50
CA ARG A 33 2.63 -3.67 6.79
C ARG A 33 3.84 -2.86 7.25
N ALA A 34 5.03 -3.45 7.17
CA ALA A 34 6.28 -2.75 7.49
C ALA A 34 6.50 -1.53 6.58
N LEU A 35 6.17 -1.66 5.29
CA LEU A 35 6.21 -0.56 4.34
C LEU A 35 5.25 0.57 4.74
N VAL A 36 4.00 0.25 5.09
CA VAL A 36 3.02 1.25 5.57
C VAL A 36 3.53 1.97 6.81
N GLU A 37 4.04 1.24 7.80
CA GLU A 37 4.57 1.82 9.04
C GLU A 37 5.77 2.75 8.78
N THR A 38 6.61 2.40 7.79
CA THR A 38 7.77 3.19 7.38
C THR A 38 7.36 4.46 6.62
N VAL A 39 6.42 4.32 5.69
CA VAL A 39 6.07 5.37 4.73
C VAL A 39 5.05 6.34 5.35
N VAL A 40 3.99 5.85 5.97
CA VAL A 40 2.95 6.69 6.60
C VAL A 40 2.86 6.43 8.10
N PRO A 41 3.89 6.81 8.88
CA PRO A 41 3.91 6.57 10.31
C PRO A 41 2.71 7.23 10.99
N GLY A 42 2.10 6.52 11.94
CA GLY A 42 0.93 7.01 12.69
C GLY A 42 -0.42 6.72 12.05
N MET A 43 -0.48 6.33 10.77
CA MET A 43 -1.72 5.87 10.16
C MET A 43 -2.06 4.44 10.60
N ARG A 44 -3.35 4.19 10.87
CA ARG A 44 -3.88 2.88 11.22
C ARG A 44 -4.27 2.12 9.96
N LEU A 45 -3.72 0.91 9.81
CA LEU A 45 -4.11 -0.06 8.81
C LEU A 45 -5.12 -1.08 9.38
N HIS A 46 -6.28 -1.19 8.74
CA HIS A 46 -7.27 -2.23 8.97
C HIS A 46 -7.47 -3.06 7.71
N LEU A 47 -7.67 -4.37 7.86
CA LEU A 47 -7.88 -5.32 6.77
C LEU A 47 -9.21 -6.04 6.99
N GLY A 48 -9.96 -6.23 5.92
CA GLY A 48 -11.22 -6.97 5.95
C GLY A 48 -11.61 -7.48 4.57
N TYR A 49 -12.85 -7.94 4.44
CA TYR A 49 -13.46 -8.33 3.18
C TYR A 49 -14.70 -7.47 2.91
N GLY A 50 -14.94 -7.15 1.65
CA GLY A 50 -16.14 -6.44 1.22
C GLY A 50 -17.42 -7.24 1.56
N ALA A 51 -18.58 -6.59 1.44
CA ALA A 51 -19.87 -7.19 1.84
C ALA A 51 -20.22 -8.49 1.10
N ASN A 52 -19.68 -8.69 -0.10
CA ASN A 52 -19.83 -9.91 -0.90
C ASN A 52 -18.80 -11.02 -0.54
N GLY A 53 -17.82 -10.73 0.33
CA GLY A 53 -16.75 -11.64 0.72
C GLY A 53 -15.74 -11.96 -0.39
N MET A 54 -15.83 -11.33 -1.56
CA MET A 54 -15.10 -11.76 -2.75
C MET A 54 -13.68 -11.19 -2.83
N PHE A 55 -13.51 -9.94 -2.43
CA PHE A 55 -12.21 -9.28 -2.42
C PHE A 55 -11.84 -8.74 -1.04
N PRO A 56 -10.55 -8.85 -0.66
CA PRO A 56 -10.05 -8.14 0.49
C PRO A 56 -10.06 -6.63 0.23
N TYR A 57 -10.20 -5.86 1.32
CA TYR A 57 -9.96 -4.43 1.32
C TYR A 57 -8.92 -4.06 2.39
N ALA A 58 -8.23 -2.95 2.15
CA ALA A 58 -7.37 -2.29 3.11
C ALA A 58 -7.88 -0.88 3.40
N LEU A 59 -8.13 -0.59 4.67
CA LEU A 59 -8.47 0.72 5.17
C LEU A 59 -7.22 1.34 5.83
N LEU A 60 -6.76 2.48 5.29
CA LEU A 60 -5.79 3.36 5.93
C LEU A 60 -6.49 4.61 6.47
N SER A 61 -6.26 4.92 7.75
CA SER A 61 -6.90 6.06 8.41
C SER A 61 -5.95 6.75 9.40
N GLY A 62 -6.02 8.08 9.46
CA GLY A 62 -5.12 8.91 10.28
C GLY A 62 -4.80 10.21 9.55
N GLU A 63 -4.31 11.22 10.28
CA GLU A 63 -3.93 12.52 9.69
C GLU A 63 -5.04 13.18 8.84
N GLY A 64 -6.31 13.03 9.25
CA GLY A 64 -7.46 13.54 8.49
C GLY A 64 -7.82 12.75 7.22
N LEU A 65 -7.12 11.66 6.93
CA LEU A 65 -7.37 10.79 5.79
C LEU A 65 -8.15 9.53 6.20
N HIS A 66 -9.00 9.06 5.28
CA HIS A 66 -9.72 7.80 5.36
C HIS A 66 -9.78 7.19 3.96
N ILE A 67 -8.99 6.14 3.73
CA ILE A 67 -8.76 5.57 2.39
C ILE A 67 -9.06 4.08 2.43
N VAL A 68 -9.99 3.64 1.58
CA VAL A 68 -10.34 2.24 1.41
C VAL A 68 -10.01 1.83 -0.01
N SER A 69 -9.25 0.74 -0.15
CA SER A 69 -8.95 0.14 -1.45
C SER A 69 -9.25 -1.34 -1.44
N GLU A 70 -9.95 -1.80 -2.47
CA GLU A 70 -10.15 -3.22 -2.76
C GLU A 70 -9.16 -3.69 -3.84
N ALA A 71 -8.75 -4.96 -3.75
CA ALA A 71 -7.91 -5.59 -4.77
C ALA A 71 -8.05 -7.11 -4.75
N PRO A 72 -7.61 -7.83 -5.80
CA PRO A 72 -7.65 -9.29 -5.84
C PRO A 72 -6.83 -10.00 -4.73
N THR A 73 -5.87 -9.31 -4.10
CA THR A 73 -5.07 -9.86 -3.00
C THR A 73 -4.89 -8.83 -1.89
N VAL A 74 -4.65 -9.29 -0.66
CA VAL A 74 -4.41 -8.41 0.50
C VAL A 74 -3.20 -7.49 0.28
N PRO A 75 -2.03 -7.96 -0.20
CA PRO A 75 -0.89 -7.07 -0.46
C PRO A 75 -1.22 -5.95 -1.45
N LEU A 76 -1.92 -6.26 -2.55
CA LEU A 76 -2.32 -5.24 -3.53
C LEU A 76 -3.33 -4.24 -2.96
N ALA A 77 -4.24 -4.67 -2.09
CA ALA A 77 -5.15 -3.76 -1.42
C ALA A 77 -4.40 -2.77 -0.52
N ILE A 78 -3.40 -3.26 0.24
CA ILE A 78 -2.54 -2.42 1.08
C ILE A 78 -1.75 -1.42 0.22
N LEU A 79 -1.09 -1.88 -0.84
CA LEU A 79 -0.29 -1.03 -1.73
C LEU A 79 -1.13 0.07 -2.39
N ARG A 80 -2.35 -0.25 -2.84
CA ARG A 80 -3.28 0.76 -3.39
C ARG A 80 -3.64 1.83 -2.37
N SER A 81 -3.98 1.43 -1.14
CA SER A 81 -4.30 2.39 -0.08
C SER A 81 -3.09 3.24 0.30
N LEU A 82 -1.88 2.67 0.31
CA LEU A 82 -0.65 3.39 0.61
C LEU A 82 -0.33 4.45 -0.44
N VAL A 83 -0.41 4.09 -1.73
CA VAL A 83 -0.22 5.04 -2.84
C VAL A 83 -1.24 6.17 -2.75
N ALA A 84 -2.52 5.86 -2.55
CA ALA A 84 -3.56 6.86 -2.40
C ALA A 84 -3.33 7.79 -1.19
N ALA A 85 -2.83 7.25 -0.07
CA ALA A 85 -2.49 8.03 1.13
C ALA A 85 -1.36 9.01 0.85
N ARG A 86 -0.29 8.57 0.18
CA ARG A 86 0.83 9.43 -0.20
C ARG A 86 0.41 10.53 -1.16
N THR A 87 -0.34 10.21 -2.21
CA THR A 87 -0.85 11.21 -3.15
C THR A 87 -1.76 12.23 -2.45
N ALA A 88 -2.55 11.82 -1.45
CA ALA A 88 -3.38 12.74 -0.67
C ALA A 88 -2.56 13.66 0.25
N GLN A 89 -1.52 13.13 0.90
CA GLN A 89 -0.59 13.93 1.73
C GLN A 89 0.18 14.96 0.89
N GLU A 90 0.71 14.56 -0.27
CA GLU A 90 1.43 15.46 -1.18
C GLU A 90 0.56 16.63 -1.66
N ARG A 91 -0.72 16.37 -1.99
CA ARG A 91 -1.67 17.44 -2.35
C ARG A 91 -2.03 18.37 -1.21
N SER A 92 -1.90 17.91 0.03
CA SER A 92 -2.25 18.68 1.23
C SER A 92 -1.07 19.48 1.78
N ALA A 93 0.15 19.23 1.29
CA ALA A 93 1.34 19.99 1.67
C ALA A 93 1.28 21.41 1.06
N PRO A 94 1.57 22.47 1.84
CA PRO A 94 1.76 23.81 1.28
C PRO A 94 2.88 23.79 0.21
N PRO A 95 2.80 24.62 -0.85
CA PRO A 95 3.91 24.75 -1.80
C PRO A 95 5.17 25.17 -1.04
N ALA A 96 6.29 24.48 -1.31
CA ALA A 96 7.59 24.87 -0.76
C ALA A 96 7.89 26.33 -1.16
N ALA A 97 8.17 27.18 -0.17
CA ALA A 97 8.50 28.59 -0.34
C ALA A 97 9.88 28.80 -0.95
#